data_AF-A0A7W1H7K5-F1
#
_entry.id   AF-A0A7W1H7K5-F1
#
_cell.length_a   1.000
_cell.length_b   1.000
_cell.length_c   1.000
_cell.angle_alpha   90.00
_cell.angle_beta   90.00
_cell.angle_gamma   90.00
#
_symmetry.space_group_name_H-M   'P 1'
#
loop_
_entity.id
_entity.type
_entity.pdbx_description
1 polymer ?
#
loop_
_entity_poly.entity_id
_entity_poly.type
_entity_poly.pdbx_seq_one_letter_code
_entity_poly.pdbx_strand_id
1 'polypeptide(L)'
;YYHDALEHREELFTLFNLGLVSLEDRAKGEVLFWDVCERADKYAQQAKYVSEEFDDLRRLLCAKYLTNFSVFRSVPDHWALDQLFPIVPIHWLNKPPTEYTTLCDITCDSDGVVSKFVDLHDVKQVLELHSLVPGETYYLAFLLVGAYQEVMGNNHNLFGAPHEAHIYIDEDGYLIKKVIRGTTVGEATERARYERSLLHDGFRRLINQRVKDGELSEAEGAELAEFYESRYDAYTYLSVNGAPRARRRTDF
;
A
#
# COMPACT_ATOMS: atom_id res chain seq x y z
N TYR A 1 31.88 15.12 -0.07
CA TYR A 1 30.87 14.98 1.00
C TYR A 1 29.84 13.91 0.68
N TYR A 2 28.99 14.07 -0.34
CA TYR A 2 28.00 13.03 -0.67
C TYR A 2 28.65 11.70 -1.07
N HIS A 3 29.64 11.74 -1.97
CA HIS A 3 30.39 10.54 -2.36
C HIS A 3 31.16 9.91 -1.19
N ASP A 4 31.81 10.72 -0.35
CA ASP A 4 32.46 10.22 0.88
C ASP A 4 31.45 9.54 1.83
N ALA A 5 30.23 10.08 1.95
CA ALA A 5 29.18 9.47 2.77
C ALA A 5 28.69 8.13 2.19
N LEU A 6 28.62 7.98 0.86
CA LEU A 6 28.35 6.70 0.22
C LEU A 6 29.44 5.68 0.54
N GLU A 7 30.71 6.06 0.40
CA GLU A 7 31.86 5.19 0.71
C GLU A 7 31.84 4.75 2.18
N HIS A 8 31.69 5.68 3.13
CA HIS A 8 31.65 5.37 4.55
C HIS A 8 30.46 4.51 4.96
N ARG A 9 29.31 4.62 4.27
CA ARG A 9 28.16 3.73 4.50
C ARG A 9 28.48 2.28 4.12
N GLU A 10 29.13 2.07 2.99
CA GLU A 10 29.53 0.73 2.55
C GLU A 10 30.60 0.13 3.48
N GLU A 11 31.56 0.94 3.92
CA GLU A 11 32.54 0.55 4.95
C GLU A 11 31.86 0.17 6.27
N LEU A 12 30.92 0.98 6.75
CA LEU A 12 30.15 0.70 7.96
C LEU A 12 29.39 -0.63 7.86
N PHE A 13 28.76 -0.91 6.73
CA PHE A 13 28.07 -2.18 6.49
C PHE A 13 29.05 -3.36 6.47
N THR A 14 30.22 -3.18 5.86
CA THR A 14 31.29 -4.19 5.85
C THR A 14 31.77 -4.48 7.27
N LEU A 15 32.05 -3.46 8.07
CA LEU A 15 32.47 -3.61 9.46
C LEU A 15 31.38 -4.30 10.31
N PHE A 16 30.11 -3.97 10.09
CA PHE A 16 29.00 -4.59 10.81
C PHE A 16 28.87 -6.08 10.48
N ASN A 17 28.95 -6.43 9.20
CA ASN A 17 28.89 -7.82 8.75
C ASN A 17 30.08 -8.66 9.26
N LEU A 18 31.24 -8.04 9.46
CA LEU A 18 32.42 -8.67 10.07
C LEU A 18 32.36 -8.72 11.61
N GLY A 19 31.31 -8.16 12.24
CA GLY A 19 31.16 -8.11 13.70
C GLY A 19 32.09 -7.11 14.40
N LEU A 20 32.66 -6.16 13.65
CA LEU A 20 33.60 -5.16 14.16
C LEU A 20 32.92 -3.92 14.74
N VAL A 21 31.64 -3.69 14.43
CA VAL A 21 30.83 -2.61 14.99
C VAL A 21 29.50 -3.14 15.49
N SER A 22 28.92 -2.46 16.49
CA SER A 22 27.63 -2.85 17.06
C SER A 22 26.45 -2.42 16.19
N LEU A 23 25.26 -2.95 16.48
CA LEU A 23 24.02 -2.49 15.86
C LEU A 23 23.74 -1.00 16.17
N GLU A 24 24.12 -0.54 17.36
CA GLU A 24 23.96 0.86 17.75
C GLU A 24 24.87 1.78 16.92
N ASP A 25 26.12 1.37 16.67
CA ASP A 25 27.06 2.13 15.84
C ASP A 25 26.59 2.17 14.38
N ARG A 26 26.11 1.03 13.86
CA ARG A 26 25.48 0.97 12.55
C ARG A 26 24.30 1.93 12.44
N ALA A 27 23.39 1.93 13.43
CA ALA A 27 22.23 2.81 13.44
C ALA A 27 22.65 4.29 13.44
N LYS A 28 23.65 4.68 14.25
CA LYS A 28 24.18 6.06 14.26
C LYS A 28 24.77 6.45 12.90
N GLY A 29 25.55 5.56 12.28
CA GLY A 29 26.14 5.82 10.98
C GLY A 29 25.10 5.93 9.86
N GLU A 30 24.05 5.10 9.87
CA GLU A 30 22.92 5.22 8.94
C GLU A 30 22.17 6.56 9.12
N VAL A 31 21.90 6.99 10.37
CA VAL A 31 21.28 8.31 10.62
C VAL A 31 22.13 9.44 10.05
N LEU A 32 23.45 9.44 10.31
CA LEU A 32 24.35 10.46 9.78
C LEU A 32 24.40 10.45 8.23
N PHE A 33 24.36 9.27 7.62
CA PHE A 33 24.30 9.14 6.16
C PHE A 33 23.05 9.81 5.59
N TRP A 34 21.88 9.57 6.20
CA TRP A 34 20.63 10.18 5.76
C TRP A 34 20.61 11.71 5.96
N ASP A 35 21.14 12.22 7.07
CA ASP A 35 21.29 13.66 7.31
C ASP A 35 22.17 14.34 6.24
N VAL A 36 23.25 13.67 5.80
CA VAL A 36 24.11 14.17 4.72
C VAL A 36 23.36 14.16 3.39
N CYS A 37 22.62 13.10 3.09
CA CYS A 37 21.81 12.98 1.88
C CYS A 37 20.76 14.09 1.77
N GLU A 38 20.01 14.34 2.85
CA GLU A 38 18.98 15.38 2.89
C GLU A 38 19.58 16.78 2.64
N ARG A 39 20.73 17.07 3.29
CA ARG A 39 21.44 18.34 3.06
C ARG A 39 21.97 18.44 1.64
N ALA A 40 22.49 17.34 1.07
CA ALA A 40 23.01 17.32 -0.29
C ALA A 40 21.91 17.60 -1.32
N ASP A 41 20.74 16.96 -1.22
CA ASP A 41 19.59 17.26 -2.10
C ASP A 41 19.12 18.72 -1.95
N LYS A 42 19.05 19.24 -0.71
CA LYS A 42 18.69 20.65 -0.49
C LYS A 42 19.63 21.63 -1.18
N TYR A 43 20.95 21.39 -1.15
CA TYR A 43 21.92 22.24 -1.86
C TYR A 43 21.83 22.05 -3.37
N ALA A 44 21.59 20.82 -3.85
CA ALA A 44 21.42 20.55 -5.27
C ALA A 44 20.20 21.29 -5.85
N GLN A 45 19.07 21.32 -5.13
CA GLN A 45 17.87 22.05 -5.54
C GLN A 45 18.07 23.57 -5.69
N GLN A 46 19.06 24.15 -4.99
CA GLN A 46 19.40 25.57 -5.09
C GLN A 46 20.38 25.87 -6.23
N ALA A 47 20.98 24.85 -6.83
CA ALA A 47 21.91 25.01 -7.92
C ALA A 47 21.17 25.31 -9.24
N LYS A 48 21.82 26.06 -10.13
CA LYS A 48 21.28 26.35 -11.48
C LYS A 48 21.24 25.12 -12.39
N TYR A 49 22.05 24.11 -12.06
CA TYR A 49 22.17 22.85 -12.80
C TYR A 49 22.21 21.73 -11.78
N VAL A 50 21.31 20.77 -11.93
CA VAL A 50 21.23 19.56 -11.11
C VAL A 50 21.81 18.42 -11.94
N SER A 51 22.82 17.73 -11.40
CA SER A 51 23.40 16.53 -12.02
C SER A 51 22.45 15.34 -11.85
N GLU A 52 22.43 14.39 -12.80
CA GLU A 52 21.58 13.18 -12.75
C GLU A 52 21.77 12.37 -11.46
N GLU A 53 22.96 12.41 -10.85
CA GLU A 53 23.24 11.73 -9.57
C GLU A 53 22.32 12.21 -8.42
N PHE A 54 21.80 13.44 -8.51
CA PHE A 54 20.86 13.97 -7.54
C PHE A 54 19.41 13.55 -7.81
N ASP A 55 19.09 13.13 -9.04
CA ASP A 55 17.80 12.48 -9.32
C ASP A 55 17.76 11.08 -8.69
N ASP A 56 18.87 10.35 -8.76
CA ASP A 56 19.05 9.09 -8.03
C ASP A 56 18.98 9.28 -6.51
N LEU A 57 19.60 10.35 -5.99
CA LEU A 57 19.50 10.72 -4.58
C LEU A 57 18.05 11.03 -4.19
N ARG A 58 17.30 11.74 -5.04
CA ARG A 58 15.88 12.04 -4.79
C ARG A 58 15.03 10.79 -4.76
N ARG A 59 15.30 9.83 -5.65
CA ARG A 59 14.67 8.51 -5.59
C ARG A 59 14.99 7.78 -4.29
N LEU A 60 16.23 7.88 -3.80
CA LEU A 60 16.65 7.29 -2.53
C LEU A 60 15.93 7.92 -1.32
N LEU A 61 15.70 9.24 -1.36
CA LEU A 61 15.08 10.03 -0.28
C LEU A 61 13.55 10.08 -0.34
N CYS A 62 12.93 9.62 -1.44
CA CYS A 62 11.50 9.76 -1.63
C CYS A 62 10.69 9.03 -0.54
N ALA A 63 9.57 9.62 -0.16
CA ALA A 63 8.67 9.00 0.80
C ALA A 63 7.90 7.85 0.15
N LYS A 64 7.67 6.78 0.90
CA LYS A 64 6.87 5.64 0.44
C LYS A 64 5.45 5.78 0.96
N TYR A 65 4.49 5.99 0.06
CA TYR A 65 3.09 6.11 0.42
C TYR A 65 2.42 4.75 0.30
N LEU A 66 1.94 4.23 1.42
CA LEU A 66 1.19 2.98 1.46
C LEU A 66 -0.24 3.22 0.98
N THR A 67 -0.62 2.52 -0.09
CA THR A 67 -1.89 2.69 -0.78
C THR A 67 -2.73 1.43 -0.65
N ASN A 68 -3.99 1.60 -0.27
CA ASN A 68 -4.91 0.50 0.02
C ASN A 68 -5.48 -0.13 -1.26
N PHE A 69 -4.61 -0.75 -2.04
CA PHE A 69 -4.94 -1.48 -3.27
C PHE A 69 -3.92 -2.61 -3.49
N SER A 70 -4.04 -3.32 -4.61
CA SER A 70 -3.04 -4.29 -5.05
C SER A 70 -2.64 -4.02 -6.49
N VAL A 71 -1.34 -3.86 -6.75
CA VAL A 71 -0.74 -3.69 -8.08
C VAL A 71 -1.10 -4.88 -8.95
N PHE A 72 -0.87 -6.09 -8.45
CA PHE A 72 -1.14 -7.34 -9.18
C PHE A 72 -2.60 -7.52 -9.57
N ARG A 73 -3.54 -6.92 -8.82
CA ARG A 73 -4.97 -7.03 -9.11
C ARG A 73 -5.48 -5.90 -10.00
N SER A 74 -5.03 -4.66 -9.77
CA SER A 74 -5.66 -3.47 -10.35
C SER A 74 -4.88 -2.87 -11.51
N VAL A 75 -3.56 -3.08 -11.54
CA VAL A 75 -2.65 -2.57 -12.59
C VAL A 75 -1.59 -3.64 -12.93
N PRO A 76 -1.99 -4.87 -13.30
CA PRO A 76 -1.05 -5.96 -13.58
C PRO A 76 -0.04 -5.63 -14.68
N ASP A 77 -0.41 -4.82 -15.69
CA ASP A 77 0.51 -4.46 -16.77
C ASP A 77 1.61 -3.51 -16.30
N HIS A 78 1.40 -2.76 -15.21
CA HIS A 78 2.48 -1.98 -14.60
C HIS A 78 3.60 -2.91 -14.12
N TRP A 79 3.23 -3.97 -13.41
CA TRP A 79 4.18 -4.96 -12.92
C TRP A 79 4.79 -5.81 -14.03
N ALA A 80 3.97 -6.27 -14.99
CA ALA A 80 4.41 -7.23 -16.00
C ALA A 80 5.15 -6.59 -17.19
N LEU A 81 4.77 -5.37 -17.58
CA LEU A 81 5.18 -4.75 -18.85
C LEU A 81 5.72 -3.32 -18.67
N ASP A 82 5.96 -2.86 -17.45
CA ASP A 82 6.34 -1.48 -17.14
C ASP A 82 5.34 -0.45 -17.70
N GLN A 83 4.07 -0.82 -17.85
CA GLN A 83 3.05 0.09 -18.36
C GLN A 83 2.86 1.28 -17.40
N LEU A 84 2.87 2.48 -17.96
CA LEU A 84 2.64 3.70 -17.21
C LEU A 84 1.15 4.03 -17.19
N PHE A 85 0.66 4.35 -15.99
CA PHE A 85 -0.68 4.87 -15.78
C PHE A 85 -0.57 6.29 -15.24
N PRO A 86 -1.35 7.26 -15.75
CA PRO A 86 -1.44 8.57 -15.12
C PRO A 86 -2.06 8.42 -13.73
N ILE A 87 -1.36 8.90 -12.71
CA ILE A 87 -1.80 8.83 -11.32
C ILE A 87 -1.88 10.24 -10.79
N VAL A 88 -3.03 10.60 -10.23
CA VAL A 88 -3.29 11.96 -9.72
C VAL A 88 -4.02 11.92 -8.38
N PRO A 89 -3.76 12.86 -7.45
CA PRO A 89 -4.68 13.09 -6.36
C PRO A 89 -6.02 13.61 -6.89
N ILE A 90 -7.13 13.21 -6.27
CA ILE A 90 -8.47 13.69 -6.65
C ILE A 90 -9.00 14.80 -5.75
N HIS A 91 -8.13 15.32 -4.89
CA HIS A 91 -8.43 16.39 -3.94
C HIS A 91 -7.16 17.24 -3.75
N TRP A 92 -7.33 18.44 -3.19
CA TRP A 92 -6.27 19.45 -3.02
C TRP A 92 -5.56 19.87 -4.32
N LEU A 93 -6.20 19.71 -5.47
CA LEU A 93 -5.68 20.09 -6.79
C LEU A 93 -5.33 21.58 -6.94
N ASN A 94 -5.81 22.42 -6.03
CA ASN A 94 -5.52 23.86 -5.96
C ASN A 94 -4.30 24.19 -5.10
N LYS A 95 -3.66 23.19 -4.48
CA LYS A 95 -2.44 23.35 -3.69
C LYS A 95 -1.26 22.71 -4.45
N PRO A 96 -0.06 23.30 -4.37
CA PRO A 96 1.11 22.65 -4.90
C PRO A 96 1.48 21.41 -4.05
N PRO A 97 1.87 20.29 -4.66
CA PRO A 97 2.44 19.16 -3.94
C PRO A 97 3.76 19.55 -3.26
N THR A 98 4.06 18.92 -2.14
CA THR A 98 5.21 19.22 -1.27
C THR A 98 6.15 18.05 -1.07
N GLU A 99 5.74 16.84 -1.47
CA GLU A 99 6.45 15.60 -1.23
C GLU A 99 6.76 14.88 -2.55
N TYR A 100 7.93 14.25 -2.63
CA TYR A 100 8.26 13.32 -3.70
C TYR A 100 8.06 11.90 -3.18
N THR A 101 7.29 11.09 -3.91
CA THR A 101 6.82 9.81 -3.39
C THR A 101 6.91 8.67 -4.40
N THR A 102 7.07 7.45 -3.90
CA THR A 102 6.68 6.23 -4.62
C THR A 102 5.48 5.62 -3.92
N LEU A 103 4.66 4.88 -4.66
CA LEU A 103 3.48 4.23 -4.08
C LEU A 103 3.80 2.76 -3.81
N CYS A 104 3.56 2.32 -2.59
CA CYS A 104 3.61 0.91 -2.23
C CYS A 104 2.16 0.43 -2.04
N ASP A 105 1.84 -0.75 -2.54
CA ASP A 105 0.57 -1.39 -2.26
C ASP A 105 0.62 -2.12 -0.90
N ILE A 106 -0.50 -2.71 -0.48
CA ILE A 106 -0.61 -3.41 0.82
C ILE A 106 -0.25 -4.90 0.74
N THR A 107 0.33 -5.36 -0.37
CA THR A 107 0.81 -6.73 -0.48
C THR A 107 2.11 -6.91 0.30
N CYS A 108 2.47 -8.18 0.55
CA CYS A 108 3.72 -8.53 1.21
C CYS A 108 4.88 -8.66 0.21
N ASP A 109 4.62 -8.44 -1.07
CA ASP A 109 5.59 -8.60 -2.14
C ASP A 109 6.30 -7.27 -2.40
N SER A 110 7.62 -7.30 -2.51
CA SER A 110 8.42 -6.11 -2.81
C SER A 110 8.15 -5.55 -4.21
N ASP A 111 7.60 -6.36 -5.11
CA ASP A 111 7.17 -5.94 -6.46
C ASP A 111 5.86 -5.14 -6.44
N GLY A 112 5.16 -5.08 -5.29
CA GLY A 112 3.97 -4.27 -5.06
C GLY A 112 4.26 -2.77 -4.96
N VAL A 113 5.05 -2.22 -5.89
CA VAL A 113 5.49 -0.82 -5.87
C VAL A 113 5.29 -0.18 -7.24
N VAL A 114 4.75 1.02 -7.23
CA VAL A 114 4.70 1.93 -8.38
C VAL A 114 5.80 2.97 -8.21
N SER A 115 6.84 2.84 -9.03
CA SER A 115 8.03 3.70 -9.02
C SER A 115 8.31 4.37 -10.36
N LYS A 116 7.46 4.15 -11.37
CA LYS A 116 7.54 4.79 -12.69
C LYS A 116 6.23 5.52 -13.00
N PHE A 117 6.35 6.78 -13.37
CA PHE A 117 5.22 7.70 -13.56
C PHE A 117 5.33 8.44 -14.90
N VAL A 118 4.19 8.91 -15.40
CA VAL A 118 4.10 9.65 -16.66
C VAL A 118 4.71 11.06 -16.53
N ASP A 119 5.53 11.48 -17.48
CA ASP A 119 5.99 12.87 -17.64
C ASP A 119 5.84 13.37 -19.08
N LEU A 120 6.03 14.68 -19.29
CA LEU A 120 5.92 15.34 -20.60
C LEU A 120 7.02 14.93 -21.58
N HIS A 121 8.22 14.63 -21.08
CA HIS A 121 9.39 14.37 -21.92
C HIS A 121 9.98 12.97 -21.72
N ASP A 122 9.77 12.35 -20.56
CA ASP A 122 10.34 11.04 -20.21
C ASP A 122 9.50 10.30 -19.13
N VAL A 123 10.08 9.31 -18.45
CA VAL A 123 9.50 8.58 -17.33
C VAL A 123 10.03 9.12 -16.01
N LYS A 124 9.13 9.69 -15.20
CA LYS A 124 9.45 10.11 -13.83
C LYS A 124 9.62 8.90 -12.91
N GLN A 125 10.57 8.98 -11.99
CA GLN A 125 10.83 7.93 -10.98
C GLN A 125 10.17 8.20 -9.63
N VAL A 126 9.54 9.38 -9.49
CA VAL A 126 8.83 9.82 -8.29
C VAL A 126 7.55 10.56 -8.70
N LEU A 127 6.55 10.56 -7.82
CA LEU A 127 5.30 11.27 -7.97
C LEU A 127 5.21 12.39 -6.94
N GLU A 128 4.93 13.61 -7.41
CA GLU A 128 4.72 14.76 -6.55
C GLU A 128 3.34 14.72 -5.90
N LEU A 129 3.28 14.56 -4.58
CA LEU A 129 2.06 14.49 -3.78
C LEU A 129 2.08 15.50 -2.62
N HIS A 130 0.95 15.63 -1.92
CA HIS A 130 0.88 16.42 -0.70
C HIS A 130 1.25 15.57 0.51
N SER A 131 1.86 16.20 1.53
CA SER A 131 2.10 15.55 2.83
C SER A 131 0.80 15.02 3.43
N LEU A 132 0.81 13.78 3.91
CA LEU A 132 -0.36 13.16 4.53
C LEU A 132 -0.66 13.78 5.90
N VAL A 133 -1.94 14.04 6.17
CA VAL A 133 -2.43 14.54 7.46
C VAL A 133 -2.97 13.36 8.27
N PRO A 134 -2.48 13.11 9.50
CA PRO A 134 -2.98 12.03 10.34
C PRO A 134 -4.49 12.10 10.57
N GLY A 135 -5.19 11.00 10.31
CA GLY A 135 -6.64 10.89 10.47
C GLY A 135 -7.46 11.38 9.26
N GLU A 136 -6.83 11.98 8.25
CA GLU A 136 -7.48 12.35 7.00
C GLU A 136 -7.24 11.30 5.91
N THR A 137 -8.25 11.07 5.07
CA THR A 137 -8.12 10.13 3.96
C THR A 137 -7.56 10.83 2.73
N TYR A 138 -6.52 10.25 2.13
CA TYR A 138 -5.89 10.77 0.92
C TYR A 138 -6.17 9.84 -0.26
N TYR A 139 -7.03 10.27 -1.18
CA TYR A 139 -7.40 9.50 -2.37
C TYR A 139 -6.52 9.81 -3.58
N LEU A 140 -6.15 8.75 -4.29
CA LEU A 140 -5.47 8.78 -5.58
C LEU A 140 -6.36 8.13 -6.64
N ALA A 141 -6.31 8.63 -7.86
CA ALA A 141 -6.91 8.00 -9.03
C ALA A 141 -5.82 7.47 -9.96
N PHE A 142 -5.95 6.20 -10.32
CA PHE A 142 -5.23 5.58 -11.41
C PHE A 142 -6.11 5.70 -12.66
N LEU A 143 -5.63 6.43 -13.65
CA LEU A 143 -6.37 6.70 -14.89
C LEU A 143 -5.94 5.72 -15.98
N LEU A 144 -6.80 5.58 -17.00
CA LEU A 144 -6.55 4.75 -18.19
C LEU A 144 -6.38 3.25 -17.89
N VAL A 145 -6.98 2.77 -16.80
CA VAL A 145 -6.97 1.34 -16.38
C VAL A 145 -8.08 0.50 -17.02
N GLY A 146 -8.87 1.07 -17.94
CA GLY A 146 -10.08 0.43 -18.48
C GLY A 146 -9.85 -0.71 -19.49
N ALA A 147 -8.62 -0.92 -19.96
CA ALA A 147 -8.28 -1.98 -20.91
C ALA A 147 -7.32 -2.99 -20.26
N TYR A 148 -7.58 -4.28 -20.47
CA TYR A 148 -6.82 -5.44 -19.97
C TYR A 148 -6.77 -5.64 -18.44
N GLN A 149 -6.65 -4.57 -17.65
CA GLN A 149 -6.30 -4.64 -16.23
C GLN A 149 -7.26 -5.51 -15.41
N GLU A 150 -8.57 -5.35 -15.61
CA GLU A 150 -9.59 -6.05 -14.84
C GLU A 150 -9.53 -7.58 -15.02
N VAL A 151 -9.36 -8.03 -16.26
CA VAL A 151 -9.36 -9.45 -16.65
C VAL A 151 -8.02 -10.11 -16.36
N MET A 152 -6.91 -9.37 -16.48
CA MET A 152 -5.56 -9.89 -16.25
C MET A 152 -5.13 -9.89 -14.78
N GLY A 153 -5.83 -9.16 -13.91
CA GLY A 153 -5.46 -9.02 -12.51
C GLY A 153 -5.47 -10.35 -11.73
N ASN A 154 -4.39 -10.63 -11.02
CA ASN A 154 -4.25 -11.78 -10.12
C ASN A 154 -4.76 -11.45 -8.69
N ASN A 155 -5.12 -12.47 -7.93
CA ASN A 155 -5.50 -12.37 -6.53
C ASN A 155 -4.29 -12.61 -5.60
N HIS A 156 -3.18 -11.90 -5.84
CA HIS A 156 -1.99 -12.01 -4.99
C HIS A 156 -2.37 -11.68 -3.53
N ASN A 157 -1.86 -12.44 -2.56
CA ASN A 157 -2.28 -12.36 -1.15
C ASN A 157 -3.80 -12.48 -0.90
N LEU A 158 -4.54 -13.13 -1.81
CA LEU A 158 -5.99 -13.26 -1.77
C LEU A 158 -6.77 -11.93 -1.84
N PHE A 159 -6.11 -10.82 -2.19
CA PHE A 159 -6.82 -9.57 -2.52
C PHE A 159 -7.64 -9.79 -3.79
N GLY A 160 -8.96 -9.65 -3.67
CA GLY A 160 -9.85 -9.87 -4.80
C GLY A 160 -10.21 -8.59 -5.54
N ALA A 161 -11.25 -8.67 -6.37
CA ALA A 161 -11.73 -7.54 -7.15
C ALA A 161 -12.14 -6.38 -6.24
N PRO A 162 -11.75 -5.13 -6.58
CA PRO A 162 -12.25 -3.98 -5.86
C PRO A 162 -13.74 -3.73 -6.13
N HIS A 163 -14.36 -2.85 -5.34
CA HIS A 163 -15.69 -2.34 -5.66
C HIS A 163 -15.66 -1.57 -6.98
N GLU A 164 -16.72 -1.71 -7.77
CA GLU A 164 -16.90 -1.01 -9.05
C GLU A 164 -18.27 -0.31 -9.07
N ALA A 165 -18.31 0.88 -9.65
CA ALA A 165 -19.54 1.64 -9.84
C ALA A 165 -19.64 2.15 -11.28
N HIS A 166 -20.82 1.98 -11.89
CA HIS A 166 -21.13 2.53 -13.21
C HIS A 166 -21.81 3.88 -13.04
N ILE A 167 -21.11 4.95 -13.41
CA ILE A 167 -21.58 6.33 -13.26
C ILE A 167 -22.03 6.84 -14.62
N TYR A 168 -23.26 7.34 -14.70
CA TYR A 168 -23.81 8.06 -15.85
C TYR A 168 -23.83 9.54 -15.51
N ILE A 169 -23.43 10.38 -16.45
CA ILE A 169 -23.36 11.83 -16.28
C ILE A 169 -24.17 12.47 -17.41
N ASP A 170 -25.06 13.39 -17.04
CA ASP A 170 -25.89 14.18 -17.95
C ASP A 170 -25.93 15.65 -17.51
N GLU A 171 -26.84 16.45 -18.09
CA GLU A 171 -26.97 17.88 -17.77
C GLU A 171 -27.46 18.13 -16.33
N ASP A 172 -28.20 17.18 -15.73
CA ASP A 172 -28.79 17.31 -14.40
C ASP A 172 -27.83 16.84 -13.28
N GLY A 173 -26.75 16.14 -13.63
CA GLY A 173 -25.68 15.75 -12.72
C GLY A 173 -25.12 14.36 -13.01
N TYR A 174 -25.01 13.53 -11.97
CA TYR A 174 -24.52 12.15 -12.09
C TYR A 174 -25.46 11.17 -11.40
N LEU A 175 -25.54 9.95 -11.95
CA LEU A 175 -26.32 8.84 -11.44
C LEU A 175 -25.44 7.60 -11.34
N ILE A 176 -25.39 6.98 -10.15
CA ILE A 176 -24.78 5.66 -9.96
C ILE A 176 -25.81 4.62 -10.41
N LYS A 177 -25.62 4.06 -11.61
CA LYS A 177 -26.57 3.11 -12.22
C LYS A 177 -26.41 1.69 -11.71
N LYS A 178 -25.18 1.30 -11.37
CA LYS A 178 -24.85 -0.05 -10.91
C LYS A 178 -23.69 0.02 -9.94
N VAL A 179 -23.76 -0.76 -8.86
CA VAL A 179 -22.65 -1.03 -7.96
C VAL A 179 -22.39 -2.53 -8.01
N ILE A 180 -21.13 -2.91 -8.23
CA ILE A 180 -20.65 -4.28 -8.16
C ILE A 180 -19.76 -4.34 -6.93
N ARG A 181 -20.15 -5.17 -5.96
CA ARG A 181 -19.38 -5.31 -4.73
C ARG A 181 -18.04 -5.99 -5.02
N GLY A 182 -17.00 -5.55 -4.33
CA GLY A 182 -15.72 -6.21 -4.35
C GLY A 182 -15.75 -7.57 -3.67
N THR A 183 -14.67 -8.33 -3.85
CA THR A 183 -14.54 -9.69 -3.33
C THR A 183 -14.47 -9.71 -1.80
N THR A 184 -15.19 -10.64 -1.18
CA THR A 184 -15.10 -10.86 0.27
C THR A 184 -14.00 -11.86 0.63
N VAL A 185 -13.57 -11.88 1.90
CA VAL A 185 -12.62 -12.89 2.42
C VAL A 185 -13.15 -14.31 2.21
N GLY A 186 -14.46 -14.51 2.35
CA GLY A 186 -15.13 -15.78 2.08
C GLY A 186 -14.99 -16.22 0.63
N GLU A 187 -15.31 -15.36 -0.32
CA GLU A 187 -15.16 -15.64 -1.75
C GLU A 187 -13.69 -15.90 -2.12
N ALA A 188 -12.75 -15.18 -1.49
CA ALA A 188 -11.32 -15.38 -1.71
C ALA A 188 -10.82 -16.74 -1.17
N THR A 189 -11.31 -17.17 0.00
CA THR A 189 -10.96 -18.49 0.57
C THR A 189 -11.60 -19.64 -0.20
N GLU A 190 -12.82 -19.47 -0.71
CA GLU A 190 -13.47 -20.44 -1.61
C GLU A 190 -12.68 -20.64 -2.91
N ARG A 191 -12.17 -19.54 -3.49
CA ARG A 191 -11.28 -19.61 -4.66
C ARG A 191 -10.00 -20.39 -4.36
N ALA A 192 -9.49 -20.31 -3.14
CA ALA A 192 -8.38 -21.12 -2.64
C ALA A 192 -8.78 -22.57 -2.25
N ARG A 193 -10.00 -23.00 -2.61
CA ARG A 193 -10.56 -24.35 -2.38
C ARG A 193 -10.82 -24.69 -0.91
N TYR A 194 -10.99 -23.68 -0.05
CA TYR A 194 -11.50 -23.88 1.30
C TYR A 194 -13.02 -23.89 1.31
N GLU A 195 -13.60 -24.85 2.03
CA GLU A 195 -15.05 -24.91 2.23
C GLU A 195 -15.44 -24.15 3.51
N ARG A 196 -16.42 -23.26 3.40
CA ARG A 196 -16.90 -22.43 4.52
C ARG A 196 -17.29 -23.27 5.74
N SER A 197 -18.03 -24.36 5.52
CA SER A 197 -18.50 -25.29 6.57
C SER A 197 -17.32 -25.86 7.36
N LEU A 198 -16.29 -26.36 6.66
CA LEU A 198 -15.11 -26.97 7.28
C LEU A 198 -14.29 -25.96 8.09
N LEU A 199 -14.11 -24.74 7.57
CA LEU A 199 -13.44 -23.66 8.28
C LEU A 199 -14.18 -23.29 9.57
N HIS A 200 -15.50 -23.10 9.46
CA HIS A 200 -16.37 -22.73 10.56
C HIS A 200 -16.43 -23.81 11.65
N ASP A 201 -16.71 -25.05 11.27
CA ASP A 201 -16.77 -26.17 12.20
C ASP A 201 -15.41 -26.44 12.85
N GLY A 202 -14.32 -26.30 12.09
CA GLY A 202 -12.95 -26.42 12.60
C GLY A 202 -12.66 -25.40 13.70
N PHE A 203 -12.99 -24.14 13.46
CA PHE A 203 -12.76 -23.08 14.42
C PHE A 203 -13.64 -23.22 15.67
N ARG A 204 -14.92 -23.59 15.51
CA ARG A 204 -15.81 -23.85 16.65
C ARG A 204 -15.35 -25.03 17.51
N ARG A 205 -14.84 -26.11 16.89
CA ARG A 205 -14.25 -27.23 17.65
C ARG A 205 -13.05 -26.78 18.48
N LEU A 206 -12.18 -25.93 17.92
CA LEU A 206 -11.03 -25.38 18.63
C LEU A 206 -11.49 -24.54 19.84
N ILE A 207 -12.44 -23.62 19.65
CA ILE A 207 -13.00 -22.80 20.73
C ILE A 207 -13.61 -23.67 21.83
N ASN A 208 -14.47 -24.63 21.47
CA ASN A 208 -15.13 -25.51 22.43
C ASN A 208 -14.12 -26.33 23.26
N GLN A 209 -13.00 -26.71 22.68
CA GLN A 209 -11.94 -27.41 23.40
C GLN A 209 -11.27 -26.48 24.43
N ARG A 210 -10.92 -25.25 24.04
CA ARG A 210 -10.32 -24.26 24.95
C ARG A 210 -11.25 -23.87 26.11
N VAL A 211 -12.56 -23.84 25.86
CA VAL A 211 -13.57 -23.63 26.92
C VAL A 211 -13.59 -24.81 27.90
N LYS A 212 -13.54 -26.05 27.40
CA LYS A 212 -13.47 -27.26 28.26
C LYS A 212 -12.20 -27.31 29.10
N ASP A 213 -11.08 -26.85 28.54
CA ASP A 213 -9.77 -26.82 29.20
C ASP A 213 -9.66 -25.68 30.22
N GLY A 214 -10.68 -24.81 30.31
CA GLY A 214 -10.72 -23.68 31.25
C GLY A 214 -9.85 -22.49 30.84
N GLU A 215 -9.35 -22.47 29.60
CA GLU A 215 -8.55 -21.38 29.05
C GLU A 215 -9.41 -20.20 28.55
N LEU A 216 -10.67 -20.47 28.21
CA LEU A 216 -11.66 -19.47 27.78
C LEU A 216 -12.97 -19.65 28.54
N SER A 217 -13.66 -18.56 28.84
CA SER A 217 -15.06 -18.60 29.25
C SER A 217 -15.99 -18.90 28.07
N GLU A 218 -17.20 -19.38 28.36
CA GLU A 218 -18.23 -19.59 27.32
C GLU A 218 -18.58 -18.30 26.57
N ALA A 219 -18.58 -17.16 27.27
CA ALA A 219 -18.88 -15.85 26.70
C ALA A 219 -17.77 -15.41 25.70
N GLU A 220 -16.50 -15.55 26.09
CA GLU A 220 -15.36 -15.24 25.20
C GLU A 220 -15.34 -16.17 23.99
N GLY A 221 -15.63 -17.46 24.18
CA GLY A 221 -15.73 -18.41 23.09
C GLY A 221 -16.82 -18.04 22.08
N ALA A 222 -18.00 -17.63 22.57
CA ALA A 222 -19.09 -17.17 21.72
C ALA A 222 -18.72 -15.90 20.93
N GLU A 223 -18.10 -14.92 21.58
CA GLU A 223 -17.65 -13.68 20.95
C GLU A 223 -16.61 -13.95 19.84
N LEU A 224 -15.64 -14.82 20.09
CA LEU A 224 -14.64 -15.20 19.09
C LEU A 224 -15.25 -15.90 17.88
N ALA A 225 -16.20 -16.81 18.10
CA ALA A 225 -16.91 -17.51 17.03
C ALA A 225 -17.70 -16.51 16.16
N GLU A 226 -18.47 -15.61 16.78
CA GLU A 226 -19.22 -14.57 16.07
C GLU A 226 -18.28 -13.61 15.31
N PHE A 227 -17.17 -13.21 15.93
CA PHE A 227 -16.16 -12.37 15.27
C PHE A 227 -15.61 -13.05 14.02
N TYR A 228 -15.19 -14.31 14.12
CA TYR A 228 -14.67 -15.09 12.99
C TYR A 228 -15.71 -15.24 11.88
N GLU A 229 -16.95 -15.60 12.22
CA GLU A 229 -18.07 -15.72 11.28
C GLU A 229 -18.31 -14.40 10.54
N SER A 230 -18.28 -13.27 11.24
CA SER A 230 -18.46 -11.93 10.66
C SER A 230 -17.35 -11.52 9.68
N ARG A 231 -16.17 -12.14 9.74
CA ARG A 231 -15.06 -11.83 8.83
C ARG A 231 -15.24 -12.44 7.46
N TYR A 232 -16.04 -13.49 7.34
CA TYR A 232 -16.27 -14.16 6.06
C TYR A 232 -16.84 -13.19 5.01
N ASP A 233 -17.77 -12.32 5.41
CA ASP A 233 -18.37 -11.31 4.53
C ASP A 233 -17.59 -9.98 4.49
N ALA A 234 -16.42 -9.91 5.14
CA ALA A 234 -15.60 -8.71 5.11
C ALA A 234 -14.94 -8.55 3.74
N TYR A 235 -14.76 -7.30 3.32
CA TYR A 235 -13.98 -6.95 2.14
C TYR A 235 -12.50 -7.33 2.31
N THR A 236 -11.82 -7.73 1.23
CA THR A 236 -10.43 -8.19 1.30
C THR A 236 -9.42 -7.08 1.60
N TYR A 237 -9.75 -5.81 1.35
CA TYR A 237 -8.85 -4.68 1.56
C TYR A 237 -8.98 -4.09 2.97
N LEU A 238 -7.99 -3.27 3.35
CA LEU A 238 -7.90 -2.75 4.71
C LEU A 238 -8.93 -1.65 4.97
N SER A 239 -9.37 -1.53 6.22
CA SER A 239 -10.05 -0.32 6.69
C SER A 239 -9.03 0.77 6.98
N VAL A 240 -9.39 2.03 6.72
CA VAL A 240 -8.53 3.19 7.02
C VAL A 240 -8.15 3.19 8.51
N ASN A 241 -6.85 3.27 8.80
CA ASN A 241 -6.34 3.37 10.17
C ASN A 241 -6.91 4.61 10.86
N GLY A 242 -7.47 4.44 12.07
CA GLY A 242 -8.05 5.54 12.85
C GLY A 242 -9.52 5.85 12.56
N ALA A 243 -10.17 5.16 11.61
CA ALA A 243 -11.62 5.18 11.54
C ALA A 243 -12.17 4.59 12.86
N PRO A 244 -13.06 5.29 13.59
CA PRO A 244 -13.70 4.68 14.75
C PRO A 244 -14.33 3.36 14.30
N ARG A 245 -14.22 2.31 15.13
CA ARG A 245 -14.94 1.05 14.93
C ARG A 245 -16.43 1.34 14.93
N ALA A 246 -16.97 1.84 13.82
CA ALA A 246 -18.39 1.88 13.59
C ALA A 246 -18.83 0.42 13.65
N ARG A 247 -19.78 0.12 14.54
CA ARG A 247 -20.47 -1.17 14.56
C ARG A 247 -20.91 -1.43 13.12
N ARG A 248 -20.24 -2.38 12.46
CA ARG A 248 -20.48 -2.74 11.06
C ARG A 248 -21.94 -3.15 10.91
N ARG A 249 -22.81 -2.21 10.57
CA ARG A 249 -24.04 -2.48 9.87
C ARG A 249 -23.73 -2.18 8.42
N THR A 250 -23.49 -3.24 7.66
CA THR A 250 -23.78 -3.34 6.22
C THR A 250 -23.74 -2.00 5.48
N ASP A 251 -22.55 -1.55 5.08
CA ASP A 251 -22.42 -0.46 4.13
C ASP A 251 -22.19 -1.07 2.75
N PHE A 252 -23.09 -0.69 1.84
CA PHE A 252 -23.23 -1.13 0.46
C PHE A 252 -22.14 -0.57 -0.46
#